data_AF-Q5ZAR3-F1
#
_entry.id   AF-Q5ZAR3-F1
#
_cell.length_a   1.000
_cell.length_b   1.000
_cell.length_c   1.000
_cell.angle_alpha   90.00
_cell.angle_beta   90.00
_cell.angle_gamma   90.00
#
_symmetry.space_group_name_H-M   'P 1'
#
loop_
_entity.id
_entity.type
_entity.pdbx_description
1 polymer ?
#
loop_
_entity_poly.entity_id
_entity_poly.type
_entity_poly.pdbx_seq_one_letter_code
_entity_poly.pdbx_strand_id
1 'polypeptide(L)'
;MRDIDVAPVSLKSVTVGSIDTVDCISFNFEDKDGNELAVGPWGGTLGRDHTFVLKSNEYVREVSGTFGPFATQHLDRTVNSLTFVTSQDGFVSAIGFYVRQ
;
A
#
# COMPACT_ATOMS: atom_id res chain seq x y z
N MET A 1 17.31 2.31 5.39
CA MET A 1 16.08 1.52 5.15
C MET A 1 15.51 1.17 6.50
N ARG A 2 14.24 1.45 6.77
CA ARG A 2 13.57 1.07 8.02
C ARG A 2 12.92 -0.29 7.79
N ASP A 3 13.35 -1.31 8.51
CA ASP A 3 12.79 -2.65 8.38
C ASP A 3 11.73 -2.90 9.47
N ILE A 4 11.03 -4.03 9.38
CA ILE A 4 10.09 -4.49 10.40
C ILE A 4 10.80 -5.53 11.27
N ASP A 5 11.11 -5.16 12.50
CA ASP A 5 11.87 -6.01 13.44
C ASP A 5 11.01 -6.99 14.24
N VAL A 6 9.68 -6.89 14.13
CA VAL A 6 8.70 -7.74 14.82
C VAL A 6 7.88 -8.50 13.79
N ALA A 7 7.78 -9.82 13.94
CA ALA A 7 7.01 -10.64 13.02
C ALA A 7 5.51 -10.27 13.06
N PRO A 8 4.91 -9.84 11.93
CA PRO A 8 3.49 -9.57 11.87
C PRO A 8 2.69 -10.88 11.89
N VAL A 9 1.60 -10.90 12.66
CA VAL A 9 0.65 -12.02 12.72
C VAL A 9 -0.58 -11.74 11.86
N SER A 10 -1.12 -10.52 11.93
CA SER A 10 -2.31 -10.14 11.16
C SER A 10 -2.17 -8.71 10.64
N LEU A 11 -2.22 -8.52 9.33
CA LEU A 11 -2.37 -7.19 8.73
C LEU A 11 -3.76 -6.62 9.11
N LYS A 12 -3.82 -5.35 9.49
CA LYS A 12 -5.05 -4.65 9.90
C LYS A 12 -5.46 -3.59 8.89
N SER A 13 -4.51 -2.83 8.38
CA SER A 13 -4.77 -1.82 7.37
C SER A 13 -3.55 -1.60 6.48
N VAL A 14 -3.84 -1.11 5.28
CA VAL A 14 -2.84 -0.61 4.34
C VAL A 14 -3.26 0.79 3.92
N THR A 15 -2.30 1.71 3.92
CA THR A 15 -2.47 3.04 3.37
C THR A 15 -1.45 3.23 2.25
N VAL A 16 -1.93 3.61 1.06
CA VAL A 16 -1.10 3.95 -0.09
C VAL A 16 -1.32 5.42 -0.42
N GLY A 17 -0.25 6.23 -0.36
CA GLY A 17 -0.26 7.61 -0.84
C GLY A 17 0.06 7.65 -2.33
N SER A 18 -0.86 8.16 -3.16
CA SER A 18 -0.64 8.24 -4.62
C SER A 18 -1.34 9.43 -5.29
N ILE A 19 -0.79 9.87 -6.43
CA ILE A 19 -1.46 10.75 -7.42
C ILE A 19 -1.33 10.11 -8.80
N ASP A 20 -0.14 10.23 -9.40
CA ASP A 20 0.19 9.65 -10.71
C ASP A 20 0.96 8.33 -10.57
N THR A 21 1.72 8.22 -9.48
CA THR A 21 2.47 7.04 -9.05
C THR A 21 2.30 6.85 -7.55
N VAL A 22 2.73 5.70 -7.03
CA VAL A 22 2.78 5.44 -5.59
C VAL A 22 3.94 6.23 -4.99
N ASP A 23 3.60 7.20 -4.15
CA ASP A 23 4.57 8.03 -3.43
C ASP A 23 5.01 7.37 -2.13
N CYS A 24 4.07 6.83 -1.37
CA CYS A 24 4.36 6.16 -0.11
C CYS A 24 3.38 5.03 0.22
N ILE A 25 3.81 4.14 1.12
CA ILE A 25 3.00 3.06 1.67
C ILE A 25 3.27 2.88 3.16
N SER A 26 2.22 2.63 3.94
CA SER A 26 2.28 2.30 5.36
C SER A 26 1.27 1.20 5.71
N PHE A 27 1.50 0.53 6.83
CA PHE A 27 0.65 -0.57 7.30
C PHE A 27 0.45 -0.50 8.80
N ASN A 28 -0.70 -0.98 9.25
CA ASN A 28 -0.88 -1.44 10.62
C ASN A 28 -1.00 -2.95 10.65
N PHE A 29 -0.36 -3.59 11.62
CA PHE A 29 -0.47 -5.04 11.85
C PHE A 29 -0.49 -5.36 13.34
N GLU A 30 -1.01 -6.53 13.68
CA GLU A 30 -0.94 -7.10 15.02
C GLU A 30 0.25 -8.05 15.13
N ASP A 31 1.05 -7.91 16.18
CA ASP A 31 2.14 -8.83 16.50
C ASP A 31 1.65 -10.09 17.26
N LYS A 32 2.56 -10.99 17.61
CA LYS A 32 2.26 -12.22 18.35
C LYS A 32 1.71 -12.00 19.77
N ASP A 33 1.94 -10.81 20.33
CA ASP A 33 1.54 -10.44 21.69
C ASP A 33 0.19 -9.71 21.68
N GLY A 34 -0.41 -9.52 20.49
CA GLY A 34 -1.69 -8.86 20.29
C GLY A 34 -1.61 -7.33 20.20
N ASN A 35 -0.39 -6.76 20.08
CA ASN A 35 -0.23 -5.31 19.95
C ASN A 35 -0.41 -4.89 18.49
N GLU A 36 -1.22 -3.86 18.25
CA GLU A 36 -1.28 -3.20 16.95
C GLU A 36 -0.10 -2.23 16.79
N LEU A 37 0.70 -2.44 15.75
CA LEU A 37 1.88 -1.66 15.41
C LEU A 37 1.68 -0.98 14.06
N ALA A 38 2.01 0.31 14.00
CA ALA A 38 2.05 1.10 12.76
C ALA A 38 3.49 1.18 12.22
N VAL A 39 3.66 0.90 10.94
CA VAL A 39 4.96 0.93 10.24
C VAL A 39 4.91 1.73 8.94
N GLY A 40 6.06 2.28 8.56
CA GLY A 40 6.16 3.25 7.49
C GLY A 40 5.87 4.69 7.96
N PRO A 41 5.50 5.61 7.04
CA PRO A 41 5.47 5.37 5.60
C PRO A 41 6.87 5.11 5.01
N TRP A 42 6.95 4.21 4.03
CA TRP A 42 8.11 4.11 3.16
C TRP A 42 7.84 4.84 1.87
N GLY A 43 8.75 5.71 1.47
CA GLY A 43 8.60 6.59 0.32
C GLY A 43 8.59 8.06 0.72
N GLY A 44 7.86 8.86 -0.04
CA GLY A 44 7.72 10.30 0.17
C GLY A 44 6.65 10.67 1.22
N THR A 45 6.22 11.93 1.14
CA THR A 45 5.16 12.52 1.99
C THR A 45 4.07 13.20 1.16
N LEU A 46 3.99 12.86 -0.13
CA LEU A 46 3.04 13.41 -1.08
C LEU A 46 1.96 12.35 -1.38
N GLY A 47 0.97 12.74 -2.17
CA GLY A 47 -0.10 11.85 -2.59
C GLY A 47 -1.40 12.08 -1.86
N ARG A 48 -2.44 11.37 -2.32
CA ARG A 48 -3.70 11.19 -1.58
C ARG A 48 -3.71 9.81 -0.97
N ASP A 49 -4.14 9.72 0.28
CA ASP A 49 -4.20 8.46 1.00
C ASP A 49 -5.37 7.61 0.53
N HIS A 50 -5.05 6.38 0.11
CA HIS A 50 -5.98 5.31 -0.16
C HIS A 50 -5.81 4.26 0.93
N THR A 51 -6.72 4.26 1.91
CA THR A 51 -6.67 3.33 3.03
C THR A 51 -7.76 2.29 2.93
N PHE A 52 -7.41 1.03 3.17
CA PHE A 52 -8.38 -0.02 3.46
C PHE A 52 -8.05 -0.75 4.74
N VAL A 53 -9.11 -1.15 5.43
CA VAL A 53 -9.05 -1.89 6.70
C VAL A 53 -9.56 -3.29 6.45
N LEU A 54 -8.78 -4.28 6.88
CA LEU A 54 -9.14 -5.68 6.84
C LEU A 54 -10.05 -5.99 8.02
N LYS A 55 -11.17 -6.67 7.76
CA LYS A 55 -12.05 -7.17 8.81
C LYS A 55 -11.39 -8.32 9.57
N SER A 56 -12.01 -8.72 10.68
CA SER A 56 -11.60 -9.92 11.39
C SER A 56 -11.59 -11.14 10.46
N ASN A 57 -10.50 -11.91 10.48
CA ASN A 57 -10.20 -13.05 9.60
C ASN A 57 -10.10 -12.74 8.09
N GLU A 58 -10.11 -11.47 7.70
CA GLU A 58 -9.81 -11.06 6.33
C GLU A 58 -8.28 -10.92 6.17
N TYR A 59 -7.76 -11.37 5.03
CA TYR A 59 -6.34 -11.28 4.72
C TYR A 59 -6.14 -10.99 3.23
N VAL A 60 -5.01 -10.36 2.90
CA VAL A 60 -4.61 -10.12 1.51
C VAL A 60 -4.18 -11.44 0.88
N ARG A 61 -4.76 -11.78 -0.26
CA ARG A 61 -4.45 -12.97 -1.06
C ARG A 61 -3.50 -12.68 -2.20
N GLU A 62 -3.61 -11.48 -2.79
CA GLU A 62 -2.80 -11.06 -3.92
C GLU A 62 -2.44 -9.58 -3.78
N VAL A 63 -1.21 -9.27 -4.19
CA VAL A 63 -0.76 -7.91 -4.48
C VAL A 63 -0.23 -7.90 -5.90
N SER A 64 -0.82 -7.06 -6.74
CA SER A 64 -0.40 -6.85 -8.12
C SER A 64 -0.26 -5.37 -8.43
N GLY A 65 0.34 -5.02 -9.56
CA GLY A 65 0.62 -3.63 -9.87
C GLY A 65 1.46 -3.45 -11.12
N THR A 66 1.84 -2.20 -11.37
CA THR A 66 2.72 -1.82 -12.47
C THR A 66 3.88 -0.98 -11.95
N PHE A 67 5.00 -1.04 -12.65
CA PHE A 67 6.16 -0.19 -12.41
C PHE A 67 6.70 0.31 -13.75
N GLY A 68 7.32 1.48 -13.74
CA GLY A 68 7.80 2.10 -14.96
C GLY A 68 8.28 3.52 -14.72
N PRO A 69 8.63 4.25 -15.78
CA PRO A 69 9.10 5.63 -15.66
C PRO A 69 7.98 6.57 -15.21
N PHE A 70 8.34 7.56 -14.40
CA PHE A 70 7.52 8.73 -14.09
C PHE A 70 8.12 9.96 -14.76
N ALA A 71 7.80 10.11 -16.06
CA ALA A 71 8.46 11.06 -16.94
C ALA A 71 8.32 12.52 -16.49
N THR A 72 7.19 12.91 -15.89
CA THR A 72 6.94 14.29 -15.43
C THR A 72 7.85 14.71 -14.27
N GLN A 73 8.41 13.74 -13.53
CA GLN A 73 9.38 13.96 -12.45
C GLN A 73 10.80 13.50 -12.84
N HIS A 74 11.02 13.11 -14.11
CA HIS A 74 12.30 12.58 -14.59
C HIS A 74 12.82 11.38 -13.78
N LEU A 75 11.92 10.52 -13.29
CA LEU A 75 12.29 9.29 -12.59
C LEU A 75 12.18 8.09 -13.54
N ASP A 76 13.27 7.32 -13.67
CA ASP A 76 13.33 6.19 -14.61
C ASP A 76 12.51 4.97 -14.17
N ARG A 77 12.26 4.84 -12.86
CA ARG A 77 11.49 3.72 -12.31
C ARG A 77 10.80 4.08 -10.99
N THR A 78 9.49 3.98 -10.99
CA THR A 78 8.59 4.11 -9.84
C THR A 78 7.62 2.93 -9.81
N VAL A 79 6.99 2.70 -8.65
CA VAL A 79 5.78 1.87 -8.60
C VAL A 79 4.62 2.77 -9.03
N ASN A 80 3.96 2.42 -10.12
CA ASN A 80 2.92 3.26 -10.71
C ASN A 80 1.53 2.91 -10.16
N SER A 81 1.29 1.64 -9.83
CA SER A 81 0.03 1.20 -9.25
C SER A 81 0.22 0.01 -8.32
N LEU A 82 -0.69 -0.10 -7.35
CA LEU A 82 -0.84 -1.26 -6.47
C LEU A 82 -2.31 -1.64 -6.36
N THR A 83 -2.59 -2.93 -6.49
CA THR A 83 -3.90 -3.52 -6.33
C THR A 83 -3.80 -4.66 -5.32
N PHE A 84 -4.73 -4.66 -4.37
CA PHE A 84 -4.85 -5.67 -3.33
C PHE A 84 -6.15 -6.44 -3.52
N VAL A 85 -6.06 -7.76 -3.49
CA VAL A 85 -7.23 -8.66 -3.47
C VAL A 85 -7.29 -9.33 -2.11
N THR A 86 -8.42 -9.20 -1.42
CA THR A 86 -8.61 -9.79 -0.09
C THR A 86 -9.38 -11.11 -0.14
N SER A 87 -9.34 -11.87 0.95
CA SER A 87 -10.03 -13.16 1.09
C SER A 87 -11.55 -13.07 1.13
N GLN A 88 -12.11 -11.87 1.32
CA GLN A 88 -13.55 -11.61 1.29
C GLN A 88 -14.00 -10.92 -0.01
N ASP A 89 -13.22 -11.05 -1.10
CA ASP A 89 -13.45 -10.44 -2.41
C ASP A 89 -13.61 -8.90 -2.36
N GLY A 90 -13.02 -8.26 -1.34
CA GLY A 90 -12.83 -6.82 -1.29
C GLY A 90 -11.74 -6.42 -2.28
N PHE A 91 -12.10 -5.68 -3.33
CA PHE A 91 -11.14 -5.09 -4.25
C PHE A 91 -10.76 -3.69 -3.78
N VAL A 92 -9.47 -3.46 -3.52
CA VAL A 92 -8.95 -2.12 -3.28
C VAL A 92 -7.77 -1.86 -4.21
N SER A 93 -8.00 -0.94 -5.16
CA SER A 93 -6.97 -0.48 -6.08
C SER A 93 -6.56 0.94 -5.72
N ALA A 94 -5.28 1.14 -5.45
CA ALA A 94 -4.66 2.46 -5.50
C ALA A 94 -4.12 2.65 -6.93
N ILE A 95 -4.93 3.31 -7.77
CA ILE A 95 -4.56 3.61 -9.16
C ILE A 95 -3.84 4.95 -9.18
N GLY A 96 -2.56 4.95 -9.60
CA GLY A 96 -1.98 6.08 -10.30
C GLY A 96 -2.49 6.11 -11.74
N PHE A 97 -2.99 7.27 -12.18
CA PHE A 97 -3.67 7.60 -13.46
C PHE A 97 -5.20 7.67 -13.45
N TYR A 98 -5.71 8.91 -13.39
CA TYR A 98 -6.94 9.33 -14.08
C TYR A 98 -6.53 10.14 -15.30
N VAL A 99 -6.59 9.56 -16.50
CA VAL A 99 -6.68 10.35 -17.73
C VAL A 99 -7.94 9.90 -18.44
N ARG A 100 -9.02 10.67 -18.29
CA ARG A 100 -10.01 10.74 -19.36
C ARG A 100 -9.38 11.58 -20.46
N GLN A 101 -9.15 10.96 -21.61
CA GLN A 101 -9.27 11.68 -22.88
C GLN A 101 -10.69 11.45 -23.39
#